data_AF-A0A1H1FCK4-F1
#
_entry.id   AF-A0A1H1FCK4-F1
#
_cell.length_a   1.000
_cell.length_b   1.000
_cell.length_c   1.000
_cell.angle_alpha   90.00
_cell.angle_beta   90.00
_cell.angle_gamma   90.00
#
_symmetry.space_group_name_H-M   'P 1'
#
loop_
_entity.id
_entity.type
_entity.pdbx_description
1 polymer ?
#
loop_
_entity_poly.entity_id
_entity_poly.type
_entity_poly.pdbx_seq_one_letter_code
_entity_poly.pdbx_strand_id
1 'polypeptide(L)'
;MFDVSAMLFAMDDEAPFRPTFIRNWRKHRRLTLEQLGDLISMTASNLSMLERGQRGYSQETIEKIAAALQTDVPSLIGRRPGQFDVGLFFGRASADTRNAVEKILRPDNE
;
A
#
# COMPACT_ATOMS: atom_id res chain seq x y z
N MET A 1 34.65 17.67 -19.84
CA MET A 1 34.86 16.82 -18.64
C MET A 1 33.48 16.67 -18.01
N PHE A 2 32.83 15.51 -18.17
CA PHE A 2 31.51 15.28 -17.60
C PHE A 2 31.62 15.22 -16.08
N ASP A 3 30.80 15.99 -15.37
CA ASP A 3 30.78 16.04 -13.91
C ASP A 3 30.15 14.75 -13.37
N VAL A 4 31.00 13.76 -13.11
CA VAL A 4 30.62 12.49 -12.47
C VAL A 4 30.07 12.74 -11.06
N SER A 5 30.45 13.84 -10.40
CA SER A 5 29.95 14.20 -9.07
C SER A 5 28.49 14.65 -9.11
N ALA A 6 28.09 15.44 -10.12
CA ALA A 6 26.68 15.79 -10.36
C ALA A 6 25.85 14.56 -10.77
N MET A 7 26.44 13.62 -11.51
CA MET A 7 25.77 12.37 -11.90
C MET A 7 25.62 11.38 -10.73
N LEU A 8 26.59 11.35 -9.80
CA LEU A 8 26.51 10.58 -8.56
C LEU A 8 25.50 11.21 -7.58
N PHE A 9 25.43 12.55 -7.51
CA PHE A 9 24.42 13.27 -6.72
C PHE A 9 22.99 13.11 -7.29
N ALA A 10 22.84 13.02 -8.61
CA ALA A 10 21.54 12.83 -9.26
C ALA A 10 20.98 11.41 -9.07
N MET A 11 21.81 10.43 -8.70
CA MET A 11 21.39 9.04 -8.44
C MET A 11 20.81 8.85 -7.02
N ASP A 12 20.95 9.84 -6.12
CA ASP A 12 20.46 9.75 -4.74
C ASP A 12 18.96 10.07 -4.57
N ASP A 13 18.26 10.51 -5.63
CA ASP A 13 16.88 11.04 -5.54
C ASP A 13 15.78 10.12 -6.10
N GLU A 14 16.12 8.95 -6.68
CA GLU A 14 15.12 7.93 -7.00
C GLU A 14 14.96 6.94 -5.84
N ALA A 15 13.91 7.12 -5.06
CA ALA A 15 13.53 6.19 -4.01
C ALA A 15 13.49 4.74 -4.55
N PRO A 16 14.29 3.80 -3.99
CA PRO A 16 14.51 2.48 -4.58
C PRO A 16 13.24 1.59 -4.61
N PHE A 17 12.21 1.97 -3.86
CA PHE A 17 10.94 1.26 -3.81
C PHE A 17 9.80 2.15 -4.29
N ARG A 18 8.84 1.55 -5.01
CA ARG A 18 7.59 2.24 -5.36
C ARG A 18 6.84 2.61 -4.07
N PRO A 19 6.31 3.84 -3.96
CA PRO A 19 5.47 4.21 -2.83
C PRO A 19 4.25 3.30 -2.70
N THR A 20 3.93 2.94 -1.46
CA THR A 20 2.72 2.19 -1.09
C THR A 20 1.59 3.15 -0.70
N PHE A 21 0.45 2.62 -0.26
CA PHE A 21 -0.67 3.40 0.27
C PHE A 21 -0.65 3.56 1.79
N ILE A 22 0.45 3.18 2.47
CA ILE A 22 0.56 3.27 3.94
C ILE A 22 0.29 4.70 4.43
N ARG A 23 0.87 5.71 3.78
CA ARG A 23 0.62 7.13 4.11
C ARG A 23 -0.85 7.51 3.98
N ASN A 24 -1.53 7.02 2.95
CA ASN A 24 -2.95 7.29 2.72
C ASN A 24 -3.80 6.68 3.83
N TRP A 25 -3.54 5.42 4.18
CA TRP A 25 -4.23 4.72 5.27
C TRP A 25 -3.97 5.34 6.64
N ARG A 26 -2.72 5.72 6.93
CA ARG A 26 -2.38 6.43 8.18
C ARG A 26 -3.15 7.75 8.32
N LYS A 27 -3.17 8.56 7.25
CA LYS A 27 -3.93 9.81 7.23
C LYS A 27 -5.43 9.59 7.35
N HIS A 28 -5.97 8.53 6.72
CA HIS A 28 -7.38 8.15 6.85
C HIS A 28 -7.75 7.79 8.30
N ARG A 29 -6.84 7.13 9.03
CA ARG A 29 -6.96 6.88 10.48
C ARG A 29 -6.60 8.07 11.36
N ARG A 30 -6.25 9.22 10.77
CA ARG A 30 -5.89 10.48 11.46
C ARG A 30 -4.70 10.32 12.42
N LEU A 31 -3.76 9.45 12.09
CA LEU A 31 -2.56 9.23 12.90
C LEU A 31 -1.37 10.08 12.40
N THR A 32 -0.59 10.63 13.34
CA THR A 32 0.74 11.18 13.03
C THR A 32 1.75 10.07 12.74
N LEU A 33 2.93 10.41 12.25
CA LEU A 33 4.00 9.43 12.03
C LEU A 33 4.45 8.81 13.35
N GLU A 34 4.53 9.62 14.40
CA GLU A 34 4.91 9.22 15.76
C GLU A 34 3.88 8.24 16.31
N GLN A 35 2.58 8.55 16.21
CA GLN A 35 1.52 7.68 16.70
C GLN A 35 1.50 6.32 16.01
N LEU A 36 1.64 6.27 14.68
CA LEU A 36 1.72 4.97 13.99
C LEU A 36 3.05 4.26 14.33
N GLY A 37 4.14 5.00 14.44
CA GLY A 37 5.44 4.49 14.84
C GLY A 37 5.38 3.78 16.19
N ASP A 38 4.77 4.40 17.20
CA ASP A 38 4.59 3.84 18.54
C ASP A 38 3.78 2.53 18.49
N LEU A 39 2.70 2.49 17.71
CA LEU A 39 1.85 1.30 17.55
C LEU A 39 2.58 0.09 16.96
N ILE A 40 3.61 0.32 16.13
CA ILE A 40 4.36 -0.76 15.44
C ILE A 40 5.80 -0.91 15.94
N SER A 41 6.16 -0.19 17.02
CA SER A 41 7.53 -0.13 17.56
C SER A 41 8.57 0.31 16.51
N MET A 42 8.27 1.34 15.74
CA MET A 42 9.14 1.93 14.72
C MET A 42 9.29 3.44 14.92
N THR A 43 10.49 3.97 14.68
CA THR A 43 10.71 5.43 14.76
C THR A 43 9.96 6.16 13.64
N ALA A 44 9.49 7.38 13.91
CA ALA A 44 8.82 8.23 12.93
C ALA A 44 9.68 8.46 11.67
N SER A 45 11.02 8.58 11.82
CA SER A 45 11.95 8.72 10.70
C SER A 45 11.97 7.47 9.80
N ASN A 46 12.05 6.27 10.38
CA ASN A 46 12.01 5.02 9.62
C ASN A 46 10.68 4.84 8.89
N LEU A 47 9.56 5.13 9.57
CA LEU A 47 8.24 5.08 8.96
C LEU A 47 8.10 6.10 7.83
N SER A 48 8.69 7.30 7.99
CA SER A 48 8.69 8.37 6.98
C SER A 48 9.47 7.97 5.72
N MET A 49 10.64 7.34 5.88
CA MET A 49 11.41 6.78 4.77
C MET A 49 10.64 5.65 4.06
N LEU A 50 9.98 4.78 4.83
CA LEU A 50 9.15 3.70 4.31
C LEU A 50 7.97 4.24 3.48
N GLU A 51 7.26 5.26 3.98
CA GLU A 51 6.16 5.91 3.25
C GLU A 51 6.60 6.57 1.93
N ARG A 52 7.85 7.02 1.85
CA ARG A 52 8.42 7.64 0.65
C ARG A 52 9.05 6.62 -0.32
N GLY A 53 9.09 5.34 0.04
CA GLY A 53 9.78 4.33 -0.76
C GLY A 53 11.30 4.38 -0.66
N GLN A 54 11.86 5.15 0.28
CA GLN A 54 13.29 5.18 0.56
C GLN A 54 13.78 3.91 1.25
N ARG A 55 12.85 3.19 1.90
CA ARG A 55 13.10 1.91 2.57
C ARG A 55 11.95 0.93 2.32
N GLY A 56 12.29 -0.33 2.05
CA GLY A 56 11.31 -1.41 1.92
C GLY A 56 10.75 -1.87 3.28
N TYR A 57 9.63 -2.58 3.24
CA TYR A 57 9.06 -3.25 4.41
C TYR A 57 9.48 -4.73 4.44
N SER A 58 9.56 -5.31 5.65
CA SER A 58 9.51 -6.76 5.83
C SER A 58 8.06 -7.25 5.89
N GLN A 59 7.85 -8.56 5.77
CA GLN A 59 6.53 -9.17 5.98
C GLN A 59 5.94 -8.80 7.36
N GLU A 60 6.73 -8.96 8.42
CA GLU A 60 6.31 -8.58 9.78
C GLU A 60 5.91 -7.10 9.87
N THR A 61 6.69 -6.21 9.24
CA THR A 61 6.42 -4.77 9.26
C THR A 61 5.08 -4.44 8.60
N ILE A 62 4.82 -5.00 7.40
CA ILE A 62 3.59 -4.69 6.67
C ILE A 62 2.36 -5.27 7.35
N GLU A 63 2.48 -6.44 8.00
CA GLU A 63 1.41 -7.05 8.80
C GLU A 63 1.09 -6.22 10.05
N LYS A 64 2.12 -5.75 10.78
CA LYS A 64 1.95 -4.83 11.93
C LYS A 64 1.24 -3.54 11.52
N ILE A 65 1.64 -2.94 10.39
CA ILE A 65 1.01 -1.73 9.87
C ILE A 65 -0.44 -2.00 9.48
N ALA A 66 -0.73 -3.15 8.84
CA ALA A 66 -2.10 -3.53 8.47
C ALA A 66 -3.00 -3.66 9.70
N ALA A 67 -2.51 -4.33 10.75
CA ALA A 67 -3.22 -4.45 12.03
C ALA A 67 -3.45 -3.08 12.68
N ALA A 68 -2.41 -2.24 12.80
CA ALA A 68 -2.50 -0.91 13.40
C ALA A 68 -3.45 0.04 12.65
N LEU A 69 -3.51 -0.10 11.32
CA LEU A 69 -4.38 0.71 10.45
C LEU A 69 -5.75 0.08 10.18
N GLN A 70 -6.05 -1.06 10.83
CA GLN A 70 -7.31 -1.79 10.69
C GLN A 70 -7.68 -2.03 9.21
N THR A 71 -6.74 -2.59 8.44
CA THR A 71 -6.88 -2.91 7.02
C THR A 71 -6.11 -4.21 6.71
N ASP A 72 -6.13 -4.65 5.46
CA ASP A 72 -5.32 -5.77 4.96
C ASP A 72 -4.06 -5.33 4.22
N VAL A 73 -3.10 -6.25 4.10
CA VAL A 73 -1.81 -6.04 3.40
C VAL A 73 -1.99 -5.68 1.92
N PRO A 74 -2.83 -6.37 1.13
CA PRO A 74 -3.09 -5.98 -0.27
C PRO A 74 -3.54 -4.53 -0.42
N SER A 75 -4.39 -4.05 0.49
CA SER A 75 -4.87 -2.66 0.48
C SER A 75 -3.75 -1.67 0.76
N LEU A 76 -2.79 -1.98 1.64
CA LEU A 76 -1.62 -1.14 1.86
C LEU A 76 -0.71 -1.07 0.63
N ILE A 77 -0.62 -2.15 -0.15
CA ILE A 77 0.25 -2.22 -1.34
C ILE A 77 -0.41 -1.53 -2.54
N GLY A 78 -1.71 -1.72 -2.74
CA GLY A 78 -2.36 -1.41 -4.02
C GLY A 78 -3.56 -0.47 -3.98
N ARG A 79 -4.03 -0.01 -2.80
CA ARG A 79 -5.35 0.63 -2.71
C ARG A 79 -5.41 1.86 -1.81
N ARG A 80 -6.09 2.92 -2.31
CA ARG A 80 -6.47 4.07 -1.48
C ARG A 80 -7.61 3.71 -0.52
N PRO A 81 -7.64 4.28 0.70
CA PRO A 81 -8.79 4.15 1.58
C PRO A 81 -10.09 4.60 0.90
N GLY A 82 -11.17 3.87 1.13
CA GLY A 82 -12.49 4.16 0.54
C GLY A 82 -12.66 3.75 -0.92
N GLN A 83 -11.62 3.25 -1.58
CA GLN A 83 -11.76 2.67 -2.92
C GLN A 83 -12.37 1.27 -2.80
N PHE A 84 -13.46 1.02 -3.52
CA PHE A 84 -14.13 -0.28 -3.51
C PHE A 84 -13.25 -1.35 -4.16
N ASP A 85 -13.12 -2.49 -3.49
CA ASP A 85 -12.46 -3.65 -4.06
C ASP A 85 -13.45 -4.65 -4.60
N VAL A 86 -13.53 -4.65 -5.93
CA VAL A 86 -14.32 -5.58 -6.70
C VAL A 86 -13.86 -7.04 -6.46
N GLY A 87 -12.56 -7.30 -6.30
CA GLY A 87 -11.99 -8.64 -6.07
C GLY A 87 -12.33 -9.21 -4.69
N LEU A 88 -12.12 -8.45 -3.61
CA LEU A 88 -12.56 -8.84 -2.26
C LEU A 88 -14.09 -9.00 -2.17
N PHE A 89 -14.85 -8.13 -2.85
CA PHE A 89 -16.30 -8.28 -2.93
C PHE A 89 -16.68 -9.60 -3.59
N PHE A 90 -16.10 -9.95 -4.74
CA PHE A 90 -16.32 -11.26 -5.36
C PHE A 90 -15.89 -12.41 -4.46
N GLY A 91 -14.80 -12.28 -3.71
CA GLY A 91 -14.37 -13.29 -2.74
C GLY A 91 -15.39 -13.56 -1.61
N ARG A 92 -16.27 -12.60 -1.31
CA ARG A 92 -17.36 -12.74 -0.31
C ARG A 92 -18.76 -12.86 -0.90
N ALA A 93 -18.90 -12.57 -2.19
CA ALA A 93 -20.17 -12.64 -2.88
C ALA A 93 -20.71 -14.07 -2.89
N SER A 94 -22.04 -14.22 -2.78
CA SER A 94 -22.70 -15.51 -2.94
C SER A 94 -22.37 -16.12 -4.31
N ALA A 95 -22.47 -17.45 -4.42
CA ALA A 95 -22.29 -18.14 -5.70
C ALA A 95 -23.19 -17.52 -6.80
N ASP A 96 -24.41 -17.15 -6.45
CA ASP A 96 -25.38 -16.53 -7.36
C ASP A 96 -24.90 -15.16 -7.86
N THR A 97 -24.34 -14.33 -6.98
CA THR A 97 -23.76 -13.04 -7.36
C THR A 97 -22.54 -13.20 -8.26
N ARG A 98 -21.70 -14.22 -8.02
CA ARG A 98 -20.54 -14.51 -8.88
C ARG A 98 -20.97 -14.95 -10.28
N ASN A 99 -21.91 -15.90 -10.37
CA ASN A 99 -22.42 -16.41 -11.64
C ASN A 99 -23.11 -15.30 -12.45
N ALA A 100 -23.87 -14.43 -11.79
CA ALA A 100 -24.53 -13.29 -12.44
C ALA A 100 -23.51 -12.32 -13.04
N VAL A 101 -22.42 -12.00 -12.32
CA VAL A 101 -21.37 -11.13 -12.87
C VAL A 101 -20.56 -11.81 -13.96
N GLU A 102 -20.25 -13.10 -13.83
CA GLU A 102 -19.55 -13.84 -14.90
C GLU A 102 -20.32 -13.77 -16.22
N LYS A 103 -21.64 -13.90 -16.18
CA LYS A 103 -22.52 -13.77 -17.36
C LYS A 103 -22.52 -12.36 -17.96
N ILE A 104 -22.34 -11.32 -17.13
CA ILE A 104 -22.25 -9.92 -17.60
C ILE A 104 -20.88 -9.63 -18.23
N LEU A 105 -19.80 -10.15 -17.64
CA LEU A 105 -18.43 -9.89 -18.09
C LEU A 105 -18.00 -10.74 -19.29
N ARG A 106 -18.67 -11.88 -19.53
CA ARG A 106 -18.48 -12.75 -20.70
C ARG A 106 -19.83 -13.00 -21.38
N PRO A 107 -20.36 -12.01 -22.13
CA PRO A 107 -21.66 -12.14 -22.75
C PRO A 107 -21.70 -13.17 -23.90
N ASP A 108 -20.55 -13.52 -24.48
CA ASP A 108 -20.46 -14.30 -25.73
C ASP A 108 -20.19 -15.81 -25.53
N ASN A 109 -20.49 -16.37 -24.36
CA ASN A 109 -20.47 -17.83 -24.16
C ASN A 109 -21.87 -18.43 -24.41
N GLU A 110 -22.31 -18.44 -25.66
CA GLU A 110 -23.27 -19.39 -26.23
C GLU A 110 -22.66 -20.09 -27.43
#